data_AF-X1U697-F1
#
_entry.id   AF-X1U697-F1
#
_cell.length_a   1.000
_cell.length_b   1.000
_cell.length_c   1.000
_cell.angle_alpha   90.00
_cell.angle_beta   90.00
_cell.angle_gamma   90.00
#
_symmetry.space_group_name_H-M   'P 1'
#
loop_
_entity.id
_entity.type
_entity.pdbx_description
1 polymer ?
#
loop_
_entity_poly.entity_id
_entity_poly.type
_entity_poly.pdbx_seq_one_letter_code
_entity_poly.pdbx_strand_id
1 'polypeptide(L)'
;QAEIKKKYGIRSLEHMIINLDGDLISLYGRKERGENVDLVIRNKEERKLEYENSLKELKGLLERERNLTMSMPKFRAIIRVRMDSRGQFTMHEDPEVEQIGMETAIKYETEHGRLPEDVSAEDLGFDIRSKDKKGNIRYIEVKARAHEGLISLTPNEWFKAKRFKDEYFLYSVMNARANPVLYIAQDPVNTLDADQKAEVVRYIIHLEEIKSKGEAVN
;
A
#
# COMPACT_ATOMS: atom_id res chain seq x y z
N GLN A 1 -6.71 20.16 -11.15
CA GLN A 1 -5.69 21.05 -10.55
C GLN A 1 -4.32 20.39 -10.36
N ALA A 2 -4.20 19.12 -9.95
CA ALA A 2 -2.89 18.48 -9.68
C ALA A 2 -1.91 18.53 -10.87
N GLU A 3 -2.33 18.20 -12.09
CA GLU A 3 -1.46 18.26 -13.28
C GLU A 3 -0.82 19.63 -13.53
N ILE A 4 -1.56 20.71 -13.25
CA ILE A 4 -1.07 22.07 -13.44
C ILE A 4 0.12 22.30 -12.48
N LYS A 5 -0.05 22.02 -11.18
CA LYS A 5 1.03 22.16 -10.18
C LYS A 5 2.28 21.33 -10.55
N LYS A 6 2.10 20.11 -11.07
CA LYS A 6 3.20 19.22 -11.49
C LYS A 6 4.00 19.77 -12.68
N LYS A 7 3.30 20.28 -13.70
CA LYS A 7 3.94 20.89 -14.89
C LYS A 7 4.71 22.17 -14.55
N TYR A 8 4.25 22.93 -13.56
CA TYR A 8 5.00 24.07 -13.03
C TYR A 8 6.22 23.63 -12.18
N GLY A 9 6.11 22.57 -11.38
CA GLY A 9 7.22 22.05 -10.56
C GLY A 9 8.46 21.65 -11.39
N ILE A 10 8.28 20.84 -12.42
CA ILE A 10 9.38 20.45 -13.34
C ILE A 10 10.02 21.68 -14.00
N ARG A 11 9.22 22.55 -14.62
CA ARG A 11 9.73 23.73 -15.33
C ARG A 11 10.44 24.72 -14.40
N SER A 12 10.01 24.82 -13.14
CA SER A 12 10.66 25.65 -12.13
C SER A 12 12.04 25.10 -11.76
N LEU A 13 12.16 23.80 -11.50
CA LEU A 13 13.43 23.14 -11.22
C LEU A 13 14.40 23.24 -12.40
N GLU A 14 13.94 22.95 -13.62
CA GLU A 14 14.75 23.08 -14.85
C GLU A 14 15.26 24.53 -15.05
N HIS A 15 14.41 25.53 -14.81
CA HIS A 15 14.81 26.94 -14.89
C HIS A 15 15.81 27.33 -13.79
N MET A 16 15.66 26.83 -12.56
CA MET A 16 16.62 27.07 -11.47
C MET A 16 17.98 26.43 -11.74
N ILE A 17 18.02 25.23 -12.34
CA ILE A 17 19.27 24.56 -12.76
C ILE A 17 19.96 25.37 -13.86
N ILE A 18 19.24 25.80 -14.91
CA ILE A 18 19.78 26.61 -16.01
C ILE A 18 20.39 27.93 -15.49
N ASN A 19 19.73 28.59 -14.53
CA ASN A 19 20.25 29.81 -13.92
C ASN A 19 21.54 29.55 -13.10
N LEU A 20 21.60 28.44 -12.35
CA LEU A 20 22.82 28.06 -11.62
C LEU A 20 23.98 27.72 -12.57
N ASP A 21 23.70 27.09 -13.72
CA ASP A 21 24.72 26.85 -14.75
C ASP A 21 25.26 28.15 -15.36
N GLY A 22 24.39 29.12 -15.66
CA GLY A 22 24.82 30.45 -16.12
C GLY A 22 25.69 31.18 -15.08
N ASP A 23 25.31 31.12 -13.80
CA ASP A 23 26.10 31.67 -12.70
C ASP A 23 27.47 30.96 -12.55
N LEU A 24 27.50 29.62 -12.67
CA LEU A 24 28.73 28.84 -12.57
C LEU A 24 29.69 29.16 -13.72
N ILE A 25 29.21 29.26 -14.96
CA ILE A 25 30.02 29.69 -16.12
C ILE A 25 30.68 31.05 -15.86
N SER A 26 29.91 32.01 -15.34
CA SER A 26 30.43 33.34 -14.97
C SER A 26 31.49 33.27 -13.87
N LEU A 27 31.29 32.44 -12.83
CA LEU A 27 32.25 32.26 -11.74
C LEU A 27 33.53 31.54 -12.20
N TYR A 28 33.45 30.54 -13.09
CA TYR A 28 34.64 29.92 -13.66
C TYR A 28 35.49 30.93 -14.46
N GLY A 29 34.85 31.76 -15.29
CA GLY A 29 35.56 32.84 -16.00
C GLY A 29 36.15 33.94 -15.08
N ARG A 30 35.64 34.09 -13.84
CA ARG A 30 36.23 34.95 -12.80
C ARG A 30 37.43 34.27 -12.12
N LYS A 31 37.32 32.98 -11.83
CA LYS A 31 38.41 32.15 -11.28
C LYS A 31 39.62 32.12 -12.23
N GLU A 32 39.40 31.99 -13.53
CA GLU A 32 40.46 32.07 -14.56
C GLU A 32 41.19 33.43 -14.57
N ARG A 33 40.52 34.52 -14.17
CA ARG A 33 41.14 35.85 -13.98
C ARG A 33 41.82 36.04 -12.62
N GLY A 34 41.92 34.99 -11.82
CA GLY A 34 42.58 35.01 -10.51
C GLY A 34 41.71 35.50 -9.35
N GLU A 35 40.39 35.65 -9.53
CA GLU A 35 39.48 35.98 -8.42
C GLU A 35 39.24 34.76 -7.53
N ASN A 36 39.36 34.92 -6.20
CA ASN A 36 39.03 33.84 -5.26
C ASN A 36 37.51 33.69 -5.12
N VAL A 37 36.95 32.75 -5.87
CA VAL A 37 35.51 32.43 -5.89
C VAL A 37 35.22 30.95 -5.61
N ASP A 38 36.22 30.16 -5.19
CA ASP A 38 36.13 28.70 -5.04
C ASP A 38 34.99 28.24 -4.11
N LEU A 39 34.83 28.91 -2.97
CA LEU A 39 33.74 28.61 -2.02
C LEU A 39 32.35 28.92 -2.62
N VAL A 40 32.25 29.95 -3.48
CA VAL A 40 30.99 30.36 -4.13
C VAL A 40 30.62 29.38 -5.25
N ILE A 41 31.61 28.89 -6.00
CA ILE A 41 31.45 27.83 -6.99
C ILE A 41 30.93 26.57 -6.29
N ARG A 42 31.65 26.07 -5.28
CA ARG A 42 31.27 24.84 -4.56
C ARG A 42 29.85 24.89 -3.99
N ASN A 43 29.48 25.99 -3.33
CA ASN A 43 28.14 26.17 -2.77
C ASN A 43 27.03 26.16 -3.85
N LYS A 44 27.33 26.63 -5.07
CA LYS A 44 26.39 26.59 -6.21
C LYS A 44 26.35 25.22 -6.89
N GLU A 45 27.46 24.50 -6.95
CA GLU A 45 27.50 23.11 -7.43
C GLU A 45 26.70 22.17 -6.51
N GLU A 46 26.89 22.27 -5.19
CA GLU A 46 26.12 21.51 -4.20
C GLU A 46 24.61 21.80 -4.33
N ARG A 47 24.21 23.08 -4.49
CA ARG A 47 22.81 23.47 -4.71
C ARG A 47 22.26 23.04 -6.07
N LYS A 48 23.08 23.00 -7.12
CA LYS A 48 22.68 22.47 -8.43
C LYS A 48 22.34 20.98 -8.31
N LEU A 49 23.19 20.21 -7.63
CA LEU A 49 23.01 18.78 -7.39
C LEU A 49 21.73 18.49 -6.58
N GLU A 50 21.40 19.32 -5.57
CA GLU A 50 20.12 19.25 -4.85
C GLU A 50 18.91 19.38 -5.79
N TYR A 51 18.92 20.34 -6.71
CA TYR A 51 17.84 20.54 -7.67
C TYR A 51 17.77 19.45 -8.75
N GLU A 52 18.91 18.92 -9.20
CA GLU A 52 18.95 17.77 -10.13
C GLU A 52 18.36 16.51 -9.49
N ASN A 53 18.70 16.22 -8.23
CA ASN A 53 18.11 15.13 -7.47
C ASN A 53 16.60 15.33 -7.28
N SER A 54 16.18 16.52 -6.87
CA SER A 54 14.75 16.89 -6.72
C SER A 54 13.97 16.73 -8.04
N LEU A 55 14.57 17.09 -9.17
CA LEU A 55 13.98 16.94 -10.51
C LEU A 55 13.83 15.46 -10.90
N LYS A 56 14.83 14.63 -10.58
CA LYS A 56 14.83 13.19 -10.82
C LYS A 56 13.75 12.49 -9.99
N GLU A 57 13.63 12.82 -8.70
CA GLU A 57 12.58 12.31 -7.82
C GLU A 57 11.19 12.71 -8.30
N LEU A 58 10.98 14.00 -8.63
CA LEU A 58 9.69 14.49 -9.13
C LEU A 58 9.30 13.79 -10.45
N LYS A 59 10.23 13.60 -11.39
CA LYS A 59 9.97 12.85 -12.63
C LYS A 59 9.60 11.39 -12.34
N GLY A 60 10.32 10.71 -11.45
CA GLY A 60 10.03 9.33 -11.06
C GLY A 60 8.68 9.15 -10.34
N LEU A 61 8.28 10.10 -9.49
CA LEU A 61 6.94 10.11 -8.87
C LEU A 61 5.84 10.25 -9.93
N LEU A 62 6.04 11.13 -10.92
CA LEU A 62 5.08 11.37 -12.00
C LEU A 62 4.93 10.18 -12.94
N GLU A 63 6.00 9.45 -13.24
CA GLU A 63 5.92 8.21 -14.02
C GLU A 63 5.14 7.13 -13.27
N ARG A 64 5.41 6.93 -11.98
CA ARG A 64 4.67 5.97 -11.13
C ARG A 64 3.19 6.31 -11.08
N GLU A 65 2.85 7.57 -10.84
CA GLU A 65 1.46 8.03 -10.79
C GLU A 65 0.78 7.95 -12.17
N ARG A 66 1.50 8.25 -13.26
CA ARG A 66 0.98 8.07 -14.63
C ARG A 66 0.70 6.60 -14.93
N ASN A 67 1.55 5.67 -14.50
CA ASN A 67 1.32 4.24 -14.65
C ASN A 67 0.09 3.76 -13.86
N LEU A 68 -0.09 4.27 -12.63
CA LEU A 68 -1.30 4.05 -11.82
C LEU A 68 -2.57 4.69 -12.45
N THR A 69 -2.40 5.77 -13.23
CA THR A 69 -3.52 6.46 -13.91
C THR A 69 -3.83 5.84 -15.28
N MET A 70 -2.85 5.24 -15.97
CA MET A 70 -3.05 4.57 -17.26
C MET A 70 -3.77 3.21 -17.12
N SER A 71 -3.86 2.66 -15.91
CA SER A 71 -4.81 1.61 -15.55
C SER A 71 -6.24 2.12 -15.31
N MET A 72 -6.60 3.35 -15.73
CA MET A 72 -8.00 3.79 -15.74
C MET A 72 -8.84 2.80 -16.58
N PRO A 73 -9.76 2.05 -15.96
CA PRO A 73 -10.39 0.91 -16.63
C PRO A 73 -11.27 1.40 -17.78
N LYS A 74 -11.12 0.77 -18.96
CA LYS A 74 -12.03 1.01 -20.08
C LYS A 74 -13.41 0.48 -19.74
N PHE A 75 -14.27 1.38 -19.25
CA PHE A 75 -15.69 1.14 -19.01
C PHE A 75 -16.32 0.55 -20.28
N ARG A 76 -16.69 -0.73 -20.23
CA ARG A 76 -17.30 -1.45 -21.37
C ARG A 76 -18.81 -1.67 -21.21
N ALA A 77 -19.29 -1.89 -19.99
CA ALA A 77 -20.70 -2.10 -19.69
C ALA A 77 -20.98 -1.93 -18.19
N ILE A 78 -22.24 -1.68 -17.84
CA ILE A 78 -22.77 -1.89 -16.48
C ILE A 78 -23.61 -3.16 -16.53
N ILE A 79 -23.28 -4.13 -15.68
CA ILE A 79 -24.12 -5.33 -15.47
C ILE A 79 -24.97 -5.09 -14.22
N ARG A 80 -26.29 -4.92 -14.42
CA ARG A 80 -27.24 -4.87 -13.30
C ARG A 80 -27.54 -6.30 -12.83
N VAL A 81 -26.74 -6.80 -11.88
CA VAL A 81 -27.07 -8.03 -11.17
C VAL A 81 -28.32 -7.78 -10.30
N ARG A 82 -29.41 -8.50 -10.56
CA ARG A 82 -30.51 -8.63 -9.59
C ARG A 82 -30.14 -9.77 -8.64
N MET A 83 -30.04 -9.46 -7.36
CA MET A 83 -29.78 -10.46 -6.32
C MET A 83 -31.06 -11.26 -6.04
N ASP A 84 -31.00 -12.59 -6.20
CA ASP A 84 -31.72 -13.48 -5.28
C ASP A 84 -31.10 -13.25 -3.89
N SER A 85 -31.93 -13.11 -2.86
CA SER A 85 -31.53 -12.81 -1.48
C SER A 85 -30.85 -13.99 -0.75
N ARG A 86 -30.05 -14.78 -1.47
CA ARG A 86 -29.30 -15.96 -0.99
C ARG A 86 -27.85 -16.00 -1.51
N GLY A 87 -27.30 -14.83 -1.87
CA GLY A 87 -25.98 -14.72 -2.51
C GLY A 87 -25.22 -13.45 -2.12
N GLN A 88 -25.20 -13.09 -0.83
CA GLN A 88 -24.33 -12.04 -0.34
C GLN A 88 -22.88 -12.54 -0.28
N PHE A 89 -22.07 -12.16 -1.27
CA PHE A 89 -20.60 -12.18 -1.17
C PHE A 89 -20.06 -10.91 -0.47
N THR A 90 -20.86 -10.26 0.37
CA THR A 90 -20.30 -9.42 1.44
C THR A 90 -19.58 -10.33 2.40
N MET A 91 -18.25 -10.24 2.42
CA MET A 91 -17.45 -10.80 3.51
C MET A 91 -17.88 -10.06 4.77
N HIS A 92 -18.74 -10.71 5.55
CA HIS A 92 -19.20 -10.17 6.82
C HIS A 92 -18.15 -10.56 7.85
N GLU A 93 -17.55 -9.56 8.48
CA GLU A 93 -16.72 -9.73 9.66
C GLU A 93 -17.60 -10.35 10.76
N ASP A 94 -17.13 -11.44 11.35
CA ASP A 94 -17.86 -12.25 12.32
C ASP A 94 -16.88 -12.52 13.46
N PRO A 95 -16.95 -11.72 14.56
CA PRO A 95 -15.93 -11.72 15.60
C PRO A 95 -15.69 -13.09 16.25
N GLU A 96 -16.71 -13.96 16.29
CA GLU A 96 -16.57 -15.33 16.77
C GLU A 96 -15.69 -16.17 15.83
N VAL A 97 -15.88 -16.03 14.52
CA VAL A 97 -15.11 -16.74 13.49
C VAL A 97 -13.66 -16.25 13.45
N GLU A 98 -13.45 -14.94 13.58
CA GLU A 98 -12.12 -14.32 13.66
C GLU A 98 -11.36 -14.77 14.90
N GLN A 99 -12.01 -14.77 16.08
CA GLN A 99 -11.43 -15.28 17.32
C GLN A 99 -11.02 -16.75 17.20
N ILE A 100 -11.90 -17.62 16.68
CA ILE A 100 -11.56 -19.05 16.44
C ILE A 100 -10.36 -19.18 15.49
N GLY A 101 -10.27 -18.32 14.47
CA GLY A 101 -9.12 -18.24 13.58
C GLY A 101 -7.81 -17.95 14.31
N MET A 102 -7.80 -16.88 15.12
CA MET A 102 -6.64 -16.45 15.91
C MET A 102 -6.21 -17.51 16.93
N GLU A 103 -7.17 -18.06 17.69
CA GLU A 103 -6.90 -19.15 18.64
C GLU A 103 -6.30 -20.38 17.97
N THR A 104 -6.81 -20.76 16.78
CA THR A 104 -6.29 -21.88 15.99
C THR A 104 -4.85 -21.63 15.52
N ALA A 105 -4.54 -20.41 15.05
CA ALA A 105 -3.21 -20.03 14.58
C ALA A 105 -2.19 -19.97 15.72
N ILE A 106 -2.54 -19.33 16.85
CA ILE A 106 -1.70 -19.23 18.05
C ILE A 106 -1.42 -20.62 18.63
N LYS A 107 -2.44 -21.48 18.73
CA LYS A 107 -2.29 -22.86 19.19
C LYS A 107 -1.33 -23.64 18.30
N TYR A 108 -1.52 -23.61 16.98
CA TYR A 108 -0.66 -24.30 16.02
C TYR A 108 0.82 -23.87 16.19
N GLU A 109 1.10 -22.57 16.22
CA GLU A 109 2.47 -22.07 16.33
C GLU A 109 3.13 -22.44 17.67
N THR A 110 2.35 -22.43 18.76
CA THR A 110 2.80 -22.86 20.10
C THR A 110 3.12 -24.36 20.13
N GLU A 111 2.25 -25.20 19.58
CA GLU A 111 2.46 -26.66 19.47
C GLU A 111 3.69 -27.00 18.60
N HIS A 112 3.98 -26.17 17.59
CA HIS A 112 5.19 -26.28 16.76
C HIS A 112 6.43 -25.61 17.37
N GLY A 113 6.39 -25.27 18.66
CA GLY A 113 7.55 -24.83 19.44
C GLY A 113 8.04 -23.41 19.13
N ARG A 114 7.16 -22.56 18.60
CA ARG A 114 7.36 -21.12 18.43
C ARG A 114 6.71 -20.33 19.56
N LEU A 115 6.99 -19.02 19.58
CA LEU A 115 6.41 -18.04 20.48
C LEU A 115 5.59 -17.05 19.64
N PRO A 116 4.28 -17.29 19.44
CA PRO A 116 3.37 -16.36 18.79
C PRO A 116 3.00 -15.20 19.71
N GLU A 117 2.88 -14.01 19.12
CA GLU A 117 2.49 -12.74 19.73
C GLU A 117 1.39 -12.12 18.86
N ASP A 118 0.24 -11.83 19.46
CA ASP A 118 -0.87 -11.13 18.79
C ASP A 118 -0.54 -9.64 18.67
N VAL A 119 -0.55 -9.15 17.43
CA VAL A 119 -0.29 -7.76 17.04
C VAL A 119 -1.37 -7.22 16.09
N SER A 120 -2.53 -7.90 16.00
CA SER A 120 -3.66 -7.53 15.12
C SER A 120 -4.12 -6.08 15.34
N ALA A 121 -4.11 -5.62 16.60
CA ALA A 121 -4.45 -4.25 16.98
C ALA A 121 -3.42 -3.17 16.58
N GLU A 122 -2.25 -3.54 16.05
CA GLU A 122 -1.18 -2.61 15.66
C GLU A 122 -1.23 -2.14 14.18
N ASP A 123 -2.19 -2.63 13.36
CA ASP A 123 -2.31 -2.36 11.90
C ASP A 123 -1.01 -2.58 11.11
N LEU A 124 -0.26 -3.62 11.49
CA LEU A 124 1.01 -3.96 10.85
C LEU A 124 0.84 -4.72 9.52
N GLY A 125 -0.39 -5.02 9.08
CA GLY A 125 -0.68 -5.82 7.88
C GLY A 125 -0.32 -7.31 8.01
N PHE A 126 -0.36 -7.79 9.25
CA PHE A 126 -0.32 -9.19 9.69
C PHE A 126 -0.81 -9.21 11.15
N ASP A 127 -1.47 -10.28 11.57
CA ASP A 127 -2.10 -10.40 12.89
C ASP A 127 -1.18 -10.97 13.96
N ILE A 128 -0.28 -11.89 13.59
CA ILE A 128 0.56 -12.62 14.54
C ILE A 128 2.03 -12.50 14.13
N ARG A 129 2.88 -12.16 15.12
CA ARG A 129 4.35 -12.22 15.02
C ARG A 129 4.82 -13.46 15.77
N SER A 130 5.36 -14.45 15.07
CA SER A 130 5.71 -15.75 15.68
C SER A 130 7.18 -16.10 15.52
N LYS A 131 7.90 -16.23 16.64
CA LYS A 131 9.36 -16.41 16.66
C LYS A 131 9.76 -17.82 17.08
N ASP A 132 10.68 -18.45 16.35
CA ASP A 132 11.24 -19.76 16.74
C ASP A 132 12.46 -19.66 17.66
N LYS A 133 12.89 -20.81 18.20
CA LYS A 133 14.06 -20.94 19.10
C LYS A 133 15.40 -20.54 18.46
N LYS A 134 15.48 -20.46 17.13
CA LYS A 134 16.68 -20.01 16.40
C LYS A 134 16.65 -18.50 16.12
N GLY A 135 15.50 -17.86 16.33
CA GLY A 135 15.28 -16.44 16.13
C GLY A 135 14.58 -16.07 14.83
N ASN A 136 14.20 -17.05 13.99
CA ASN A 136 13.48 -16.76 12.74
C ASN A 136 12.05 -16.30 13.07
N ILE A 137 11.57 -15.30 12.35
CA ILE A 137 10.25 -14.70 12.56
C ILE A 137 9.31 -15.15 11.44
N ARG A 138 8.05 -15.39 11.78
CA ARG A 138 6.92 -15.46 10.86
C ARG A 138 6.02 -14.26 11.09
N TYR A 139 5.64 -13.60 10.01
CA TYR A 139 4.59 -12.59 9.95
C TYR A 139 3.34 -13.30 9.40
N ILE A 140 2.34 -13.52 10.25
CA ILE A 140 1.20 -14.39 9.95
C ILE A 140 -0.06 -13.54 9.85
N GLU A 141 -0.73 -13.65 8.71
CA GLU A 141 -2.05 -13.13 8.44
C GLU A 141 -3.09 -14.23 8.62
N VAL A 142 -4.15 -14.00 9.39
CA VAL A 142 -5.14 -15.00 9.78
C VAL A 142 -6.50 -14.66 9.17
N LYS A 143 -6.92 -15.43 8.15
CA LYS A 143 -8.25 -15.29 7.54
C LYS A 143 -9.12 -16.50 7.90
N ALA A 144 -10.21 -16.26 8.63
CA ALA A 144 -11.14 -17.31 9.06
C ALA A 144 -12.49 -17.25 8.32
N ARG A 145 -13.15 -18.41 8.20
CA ARG A 145 -14.48 -18.56 7.60
C ARG A 145 -15.31 -19.61 8.35
N ALA A 146 -16.60 -19.32 8.56
CA ALA A 146 -17.54 -20.26 9.18
C ALA A 146 -17.72 -21.57 8.39
N HIS A 147 -17.54 -21.49 7.06
CA HIS A 147 -17.60 -22.58 6.09
C HIS A 147 -16.43 -22.44 5.09
N GLU A 148 -16.21 -23.41 4.21
CA GLU A 148 -15.29 -23.23 3.08
C GLU A 148 -15.71 -22.08 2.15
N GLY A 149 -14.74 -21.28 1.71
CA GLY A 149 -15.01 -20.14 0.84
C GLY A 149 -13.77 -19.32 0.51
N LEU A 150 -13.99 -18.26 -0.29
CA LEU A 150 -12.93 -17.35 -0.69
C LEU A 150 -12.46 -16.47 0.48
N ILE A 151 -11.15 -16.28 0.53
CA ILE A 151 -10.49 -15.26 1.33
C ILE A 151 -10.01 -14.12 0.44
N SER A 152 -9.82 -12.95 1.02
CA SER A 152 -9.17 -11.80 0.40
C SER A 152 -8.04 -11.33 1.31
N LEU A 153 -7.07 -10.64 0.71
CA LEU A 153 -6.10 -9.84 1.44
C LEU A 153 -6.38 -8.37 1.19
N THR A 154 -6.29 -7.53 2.22
CA THR A 154 -6.35 -6.07 2.04
C THR A 154 -5.09 -5.56 1.32
N PRO A 155 -5.10 -4.34 0.76
CA PRO A 155 -3.89 -3.79 0.13
C PRO A 155 -2.69 -3.72 1.08
N ASN A 156 -2.88 -3.41 2.37
CA ASN A 156 -1.79 -3.36 3.37
C ASN A 156 -1.14 -4.74 3.50
N GLU A 157 -1.94 -5.77 3.77
CA GLU A 157 -1.53 -7.18 3.87
C GLU A 157 -0.79 -7.64 2.61
N TRP A 158 -1.36 -7.39 1.42
CA TRP A 158 -0.75 -7.75 0.14
C TRP A 158 0.61 -7.07 -0.10
N PHE A 159 0.78 -5.82 0.34
CA PHE A 159 2.07 -5.13 0.29
C PHE A 159 3.07 -5.65 1.33
N LYS A 160 2.62 -6.08 2.53
CA LYS A 160 3.49 -6.71 3.53
C LYS A 160 3.91 -8.11 3.12
N ALA A 161 3.02 -8.91 2.55
CA ALA A 161 3.33 -10.20 1.93
C ALA A 161 4.42 -10.05 0.85
N LYS A 162 4.25 -9.08 -0.08
CA LYS A 162 5.27 -8.75 -1.10
C LYS A 162 6.63 -8.35 -0.53
N ARG A 163 6.65 -7.72 0.65
CA ARG A 163 7.87 -7.25 1.31
C ARG A 163 8.60 -8.36 2.05
N PHE A 164 7.87 -9.19 2.79
CA PHE A 164 8.42 -10.19 3.71
C PHE A 164 8.56 -11.60 3.09
N LYS A 165 7.84 -11.90 1.99
CA LYS A 165 8.00 -13.11 1.16
C LYS A 165 8.02 -14.41 1.99
N ASP A 166 9.16 -15.10 2.05
CA ASP A 166 9.37 -16.34 2.80
C ASP A 166 9.13 -16.19 4.32
N GLU A 167 9.21 -14.97 4.87
CA GLU A 167 8.87 -14.68 6.26
C GLU A 167 7.38 -14.39 6.46
N TYR A 168 6.60 -14.21 5.38
CA TYR A 168 5.15 -13.98 5.44
C TYR A 168 4.36 -15.27 5.20
N PHE A 169 3.33 -15.46 6.01
CA PHE A 169 2.47 -16.64 5.98
C PHE A 169 1.00 -16.22 6.02
N LEU A 170 0.18 -16.91 5.22
CA LEU A 170 -1.26 -16.79 5.23
C LEU A 170 -1.86 -18.05 5.85
N TYR A 171 -2.52 -17.88 7.00
CA TYR A 171 -3.17 -18.92 7.77
C TYR A 171 -4.68 -18.81 7.50
N SER A 172 -5.22 -19.79 6.78
CA SER A 172 -6.63 -19.80 6.37
C SER A 172 -7.40 -20.86 7.16
N VAL A 173 -8.32 -20.45 8.02
CA VAL A 173 -9.11 -21.35 8.87
C VAL A 173 -10.51 -21.52 8.29
N MET A 174 -10.79 -22.69 7.72
CA MET A 174 -12.10 -23.04 7.15
C MET A 174 -12.95 -23.82 8.15
N ASN A 175 -14.27 -23.81 7.97
CA ASN A 175 -15.24 -24.57 8.78
C ASN A 175 -15.17 -24.25 10.29
N ALA A 176 -14.82 -23.01 10.64
CA ALA A 176 -14.46 -22.57 12.00
C ALA A 176 -15.51 -22.91 13.07
N ARG A 177 -16.81 -22.87 12.76
CA ARG A 177 -17.89 -23.14 13.72
C ARG A 177 -18.15 -24.63 14.01
N ALA A 178 -17.52 -25.56 13.28
CA ALA A 178 -17.83 -26.99 13.38
C ALA A 178 -16.59 -27.86 13.57
N ASN A 179 -15.63 -27.78 12.64
CA ASN A 179 -14.37 -28.51 12.70
C ASN A 179 -13.31 -27.66 11.97
N PRO A 180 -12.63 -26.74 12.68
CA PRO A 180 -11.63 -25.85 12.09
C PRO A 180 -10.55 -26.62 11.33
N VAL A 181 -10.36 -26.29 10.05
CA VAL A 181 -9.25 -26.79 9.22
C VAL A 181 -8.33 -25.64 8.88
N LEU A 182 -7.10 -25.70 9.38
CA LEU A 182 -6.05 -24.71 9.12
C LEU A 182 -5.26 -25.08 7.86
N TYR A 183 -5.25 -24.19 6.88
CA TYR A 183 -4.37 -24.21 5.71
C TYR A 183 -3.29 -23.15 5.87
N ILE A 184 -2.05 -23.48 5.50
CA ILE A 184 -0.89 -22.59 5.65
C ILE A 184 -0.23 -22.41 4.29
N ALA A 185 -0.12 -21.17 3.82
CA ALA A 185 0.65 -20.79 2.65
C ALA A 185 1.81 -19.87 3.05
N GLN A 186 3.04 -20.24 2.68
CA GLN A 186 4.23 -19.40 2.80
C GLN A 186 4.39 -18.60 1.50
N ASP A 187 4.82 -17.33 1.59
CA ASP A 187 4.91 -16.40 0.47
C ASP A 187 3.67 -16.44 -0.47
N PRO A 188 2.47 -16.13 0.06
CA PRO A 188 1.20 -16.29 -0.66
C PRO A 188 1.10 -15.46 -1.95
N VAL A 189 2.02 -14.51 -2.17
CA VAL A 189 2.08 -13.71 -3.39
C VAL A 189 2.73 -14.47 -4.55
N ASN A 190 3.69 -15.35 -4.25
CA ASN A 190 4.41 -16.14 -5.27
C ASN A 190 3.95 -17.60 -5.31
N THR A 191 3.21 -18.09 -4.30
CA THR A 191 2.70 -19.47 -4.23
C THR A 191 1.23 -19.65 -4.57
N LEU A 192 0.42 -18.58 -4.60
CA LEU A 192 -1.01 -18.63 -4.90
C LEU A 192 -1.37 -17.77 -6.12
N ASP A 193 -2.17 -18.31 -7.04
CA ASP A 193 -2.79 -17.54 -8.12
C ASP A 193 -3.93 -16.67 -7.55
N ALA A 194 -3.61 -15.41 -7.25
CA ALA A 194 -4.57 -14.43 -6.72
C ALA A 194 -5.15 -13.52 -7.81
N ASP A 195 -6.46 -13.62 -8.05
CA ASP A 195 -7.18 -12.67 -8.90
C ASP A 195 -7.20 -11.26 -8.28
N GLN A 196 -6.52 -10.30 -8.91
CA GLN A 196 -6.56 -8.90 -8.47
C GLN A 196 -7.93 -8.25 -8.76
N LYS A 197 -8.86 -8.35 -7.82
CA LYS A 197 -10.13 -7.60 -7.83
C LYS A 197 -9.91 -6.15 -7.35
N ALA A 198 -10.26 -5.19 -8.21
CA ALA A 198 -10.14 -3.76 -7.91
C ALA A 198 -11.43 -3.19 -7.33
N GLU A 199 -11.49 -3.09 -6.00
CA GLU A 199 -12.66 -2.67 -5.22
C GLU A 199 -12.20 -1.80 -4.03
N VAL A 200 -12.76 -0.62 -3.69
CA VAL A 200 -13.84 0.20 -4.32
C VAL A 200 -13.52 1.69 -4.10
N VAL A 201 -13.85 2.61 -5.03
CA VAL A 201 -13.95 4.05 -4.68
C VAL A 201 -15.38 4.34 -4.17
N ARG A 202 -15.51 4.73 -2.91
CA ARG A 202 -16.78 5.13 -2.28
C ARG A 202 -16.77 6.61 -1.92
N TYR A 203 -17.92 7.28 -2.06
CA TYR A 203 -18.18 8.62 -1.54
C TYR A 203 -19.30 8.56 -0.52
N ILE A 204 -19.10 9.17 0.64
CA ILE A 204 -20.07 9.28 1.73
C ILE A 204 -20.65 10.70 1.69
N ILE A 205 -21.97 10.82 1.85
CA ILE A 205 -22.68 12.11 1.91
C ILE A 205 -23.34 12.22 3.28
N HIS A 206 -23.13 13.35 3.97
CA HIS A 206 -23.60 13.54 5.33
C HIS A 206 -25.11 13.80 5.41
N LEU A 207 -25.73 13.35 6.50
CA LEU A 207 -27.16 13.58 6.75
C LEU A 207 -27.48 15.06 6.92
N GLU A 208 -26.57 15.86 7.46
CA GLU A 208 -26.71 17.32 7.58
C GLU A 208 -26.61 18.01 6.22
N GLU A 209 -25.83 17.45 5.29
CA GLU A 209 -25.78 17.92 3.91
C GLU A 209 -27.07 17.55 3.14
N ILE A 210 -27.63 16.37 3.44
CA ILE A 210 -28.96 15.93 2.95
C ILE A 210 -30.09 16.79 3.56
N LYS A 211 -30.01 17.18 4.84
CA LYS A 211 -31.00 18.03 5.53
C LYS A 211 -30.91 19.51 5.15
N SER A 212 -29.73 20.00 4.77
CA SER A 212 -29.50 21.40 4.39
C SER A 212 -29.69 21.68 2.90
N LYS A 213 -29.64 20.64 2.05
CA LYS A 213 -29.77 20.74 0.59
C LYS A 213 -30.87 19.86 -0.03
N GLY A 214 -31.57 19.07 0.79
CA GLY A 214 -32.65 18.16 0.37
C GLY A 214 -33.95 18.47 1.09
N GLU A 215 -35.07 18.08 0.45
CA GLU A 215 -36.42 18.30 0.97
C GLU A 215 -36.88 17.10 1.80
N ALA A 216 -37.53 17.38 2.94
CA ALA A 216 -38.17 16.34 3.75
C ALA A 216 -39.62 16.13 3.29
N VAL A 217 -40.00 14.86 3.09
CA VAL A 217 -41.38 14.44 2.79
C VAL A 217 -41.79 13.43 3.85
N ASN A 218 -42.96 13.66 4.48
CA ASN A 218 -43.53 12.83 5.55
C ASN A 218 -44.42 11.71 4.99
#